data_AF-A0A371PKG7-F1
#
_entry.id   AF-A0A371PKG7-F1
#
_cell.length_a   1.000
_cell.length_b   1.000
_cell.length_c   1.000
_cell.angle_alpha   90.00
_cell.angle_beta   90.00
_cell.angle_gamma   90.00
#
_symmetry.space_group_name_H-M   'P 1'
#
loop_
_entity.id
_entity.type
_entity.pdbx_description
1 polymer ?
#
loop_
_entity_poly.entity_id
_entity_poly.type
_entity_poly.pdbx_seq_one_letter_code
_entity_poly.pdbx_strand_id
1 'polypeptide(L)'
;MLLLILVIGAGCAASNSLNDTVKIRPESVTINEDAFLADSMQYDLDGDGQMEMIRMYIYPAPAEAENKPGQYLWHESHQWQLIVNRGEDTYLLYNNHLSGKLKFWIEDRGGSQKAIVLLEEGKGLRLDSFTLNEDHIFERMMNYNQFNSVIVESSTTFK
;
A
#
# COMPACT_ATOMS: atom_id res chain seq x y z
N MET A 1 49.27 20.35 -31.64
CA MET A 1 49.37 19.01 -31.02
C MET A 1 48.65 19.08 -29.68
N LEU A 2 47.57 18.29 -29.56
CA LEU A 2 46.68 18.02 -28.42
C LEU A 2 46.00 19.20 -27.68
N LEU A 3 44.71 19.38 -28.00
CA LEU A 3 43.71 20.11 -27.23
C LEU A 3 43.05 19.09 -26.27
N LEU A 4 43.20 19.28 -24.95
CA LEU A 4 42.62 18.42 -23.92
C LEU A 4 41.20 18.91 -23.61
N ILE A 5 40.18 18.23 -24.13
CA ILE A 5 38.77 18.51 -23.83
C ILE A 5 38.40 17.77 -22.54
N LEU A 6 38.23 18.51 -21.45
CA LEU A 6 37.74 18.01 -20.17
C LEU A 6 36.21 17.92 -20.24
N VAL A 7 35.67 16.73 -20.50
CA VAL A 7 34.23 16.48 -20.45
C VAL A 7 33.82 16.33 -18.99
N ILE A 8 33.24 17.38 -18.42
CA ILE A 8 32.58 17.32 -17.12
C ILE A 8 31.27 16.56 -17.34
N GLY A 9 31.30 15.26 -17.09
CA GLY A 9 30.10 14.46 -16.99
C GLY A 9 29.30 14.94 -15.78
N ALA A 10 28.26 15.75 -16.03
CA ALA A 10 27.20 15.97 -15.07
C ALA A 10 26.53 14.61 -14.83
N GLY A 11 26.95 13.93 -13.77
CA GLY A 11 26.20 12.81 -13.23
C GLY A 11 24.84 13.35 -12.82
N CYS A 12 23.80 13.00 -13.59
CA CYS A 12 22.42 13.17 -13.16
C CYS A 12 22.27 12.36 -11.87
N ALA A 13 22.32 13.03 -10.72
CA ALA A 13 21.79 12.49 -9.49
C ALA A 13 20.31 12.22 -9.75
N ALA A 14 19.93 10.94 -9.82
CA ALA A 14 18.53 10.55 -9.83
C ALA A 14 17.92 11.04 -8.51
N SER A 15 17.18 12.13 -8.59
CA SER A 15 16.33 12.58 -7.50
C SER A 15 15.28 11.50 -7.26
N ASN A 16 15.35 10.81 -6.13
CA ASN A 16 14.25 9.95 -5.67
C ASN A 16 13.05 10.86 -5.36
N SER A 17 12.18 11.03 -6.34
CA SER A 17 10.95 11.80 -6.23
C SER A 17 9.93 11.02 -5.40
N LEU A 18 9.45 11.62 -4.32
CA LEU A 18 8.31 11.13 -3.51
C LEU A 18 6.96 11.17 -4.27
N ASN A 19 6.95 11.48 -5.58
CA ASN A 19 5.74 11.66 -6.39
C ASN A 19 5.52 10.57 -7.45
N ASP A 20 6.11 9.38 -7.31
CA ASP A 20 5.88 8.31 -8.31
C ASP A 20 4.54 7.61 -8.03
N THR A 21 3.48 8.09 -8.68
CA THR A 21 2.16 7.48 -8.63
C THR A 21 2.18 6.13 -9.33
N VAL A 22 1.90 5.05 -8.59
CA VAL A 22 1.86 3.70 -9.15
C VAL A 22 0.46 3.41 -9.68
N LYS A 23 0.35 2.96 -10.92
CA LYS A 23 -0.93 2.56 -11.54
C LYS A 23 -1.18 1.07 -11.36
N ILE A 24 -2.35 0.71 -10.84
CA ILE A 24 -2.79 -0.66 -10.59
C ILE A 24 -4.00 -0.94 -11.48
N ARG A 25 -3.90 -2.00 -12.28
CA ARG A 25 -4.93 -2.42 -13.24
C ARG A 25 -5.68 -3.63 -12.73
N PRO A 26 -6.86 -3.94 -13.30
CA PRO A 26 -7.49 -5.22 -13.07
C PRO A 26 -6.51 -6.36 -13.40
N GLU A 27 -6.47 -7.36 -12.54
CA GLU A 27 -5.71 -8.58 -12.76
C GLU A 27 -6.46 -9.81 -12.21
N SER A 28 -6.10 -10.99 -12.72
CA SER A 28 -6.60 -12.24 -12.16
C SER A 28 -5.89 -12.54 -10.85
N VAL A 29 -6.58 -12.30 -9.73
CA VAL A 29 -6.07 -12.61 -8.40
C VAL A 29 -6.60 -13.98 -7.96
N THR A 30 -5.70 -14.89 -7.60
CA THR A 30 -6.08 -16.14 -6.92
C THR A 30 -5.98 -15.92 -5.42
N ILE A 31 -7.11 -16.04 -4.73
CA ILE A 31 -7.15 -16.08 -3.26
C ILE A 31 -7.03 -17.55 -2.85
N ASN A 32 -6.08 -17.86 -1.97
CA ASN A 32 -5.91 -19.22 -1.48
C ASN A 32 -7.14 -19.66 -0.67
N GLU A 33 -7.54 -20.93 -0.80
CA GLU A 33 -8.75 -21.47 -0.16
C GLU A 33 -8.72 -21.43 1.37
N ASP A 34 -7.51 -21.43 1.95
CA ASP A 34 -7.21 -21.34 3.38
C ASP A 34 -6.86 -19.91 3.81
N ALA A 35 -7.13 -18.90 2.99
CA ALA A 35 -7.01 -17.51 3.39
C ALA A 35 -8.14 -17.11 4.35
N PHE A 36 -7.79 -16.37 5.39
CA PHE A 36 -8.74 -15.82 6.35
C PHE A 36 -9.19 -14.43 5.92
N LEU A 37 -10.51 -14.20 5.83
CA LEU A 37 -11.08 -12.87 5.60
C LEU A 37 -11.04 -12.06 6.91
N ALA A 38 -10.10 -11.13 7.00
CA ALA A 38 -9.89 -10.33 8.20
C ALA A 38 -10.84 -9.13 8.31
N ASP A 39 -11.18 -8.51 7.17
CA ASP A 39 -12.10 -7.38 7.13
C ASP A 39 -12.71 -7.24 5.72
N SER A 40 -13.90 -6.64 5.64
CA SER A 40 -14.56 -6.35 4.38
C SER A 40 -15.55 -5.19 4.48
N MET A 41 -15.65 -4.40 3.43
CA MET A 41 -16.66 -3.34 3.31
C MET A 41 -17.11 -3.15 1.85
N GLN A 42 -18.26 -2.53 1.67
CA GLN A 42 -18.77 -2.08 0.37
C GLN A 42 -18.82 -0.56 0.35
N TYR A 43 -18.30 0.04 -0.72
CA TYR A 43 -18.29 1.49 -0.88
C TYR A 43 -18.27 1.87 -2.36
N ASP A 44 -18.95 2.94 -2.74
CA ASP A 44 -18.90 3.55 -4.08
C ASP A 44 -17.67 4.48 -4.14
N LEU A 45 -16.59 4.00 -4.76
CA LEU A 45 -15.29 4.64 -4.72
C LEU A 45 -15.12 5.75 -5.77
N ASP A 46 -15.86 5.67 -6.88
CA ASP A 46 -15.78 6.64 -7.98
C ASP A 46 -17.05 7.47 -8.20
N GLY A 47 -18.11 7.18 -7.45
CA GLY A 47 -19.36 7.95 -7.45
C GLY A 47 -20.30 7.58 -8.60
N ASP A 48 -20.13 6.41 -9.22
CA ASP A 48 -20.98 5.95 -10.32
C ASP A 48 -22.27 5.24 -9.84
N GLY A 49 -22.41 5.07 -8.53
CA GLY A 49 -23.54 4.39 -7.90
C GLY A 49 -23.41 2.86 -7.85
N GLN A 50 -22.34 2.29 -8.39
CA GLN A 50 -21.98 0.88 -8.21
C GLN A 50 -21.09 0.73 -6.97
N MET A 51 -21.31 -0.33 -6.21
CA MET A 51 -20.53 -0.57 -5.00
C MET A 51 -19.31 -1.44 -5.32
N GLU A 52 -18.13 -0.97 -4.93
CA GLU A 52 -16.93 -1.79 -4.87
C GLU A 52 -16.92 -2.61 -3.60
N MET A 53 -16.48 -3.86 -3.72
CA MET A 53 -16.27 -4.74 -2.59
C MET A 53 -14.79 -4.77 -2.22
N ILE A 54 -14.46 -4.29 -1.04
CA ILE A 54 -13.09 -4.16 -0.53
C ILE A 54 -12.89 -5.23 0.53
N ARG A 55 -11.84 -6.05 0.39
CA ARG A 55 -11.58 -7.20 1.28
C ARG A 55 -10.11 -7.26 1.67
N MET A 56 -9.87 -7.53 2.93
CA MET A 56 -8.54 -7.81 3.47
C MET A 56 -8.42 -9.27 3.85
N TYR A 57 -7.50 -9.98 3.22
CA TYR A 57 -7.21 -11.38 3.48
C TYR A 57 -5.84 -11.55 4.15
N ILE A 58 -5.73 -12.61 4.95
CA ILE A 58 -4.49 -13.06 5.58
C ILE A 58 -4.27 -14.53 5.21
N TYR A 59 -3.11 -14.86 4.66
CA TYR A 59 -2.74 -16.21 4.27
C TYR A 59 -1.38 -16.61 4.89
N PRO A 60 -1.23 -17.84 5.42
CA PRO A 60 -2.30 -18.80 5.72
C PRO A 60 -3.26 -18.25 6.79
N ALA A 61 -4.41 -18.91 7.01
CA ALA A 61 -5.32 -18.51 8.08
C ALA A 61 -4.60 -18.48 9.44
N PRO A 62 -4.70 -17.38 10.21
CA PRO A 62 -4.06 -17.27 11.51
C PRO A 62 -4.76 -18.17 12.52
N ALA A 63 -3.99 -18.69 13.48
CA ALA A 63 -4.55 -19.44 14.60
C ALA A 63 -5.31 -18.50 15.55
N GLU A 64 -6.46 -18.93 16.04
CA GLU A 64 -7.17 -18.22 17.12
C GLU A 64 -6.43 -18.41 18.45
N ALA A 65 -6.35 -17.37 19.26
CA ALA A 65 -5.71 -17.42 20.56
C ALA A 65 -6.54 -18.25 21.54
N GLU A 66 -5.95 -19.31 22.09
CA GLU A 66 -6.61 -20.31 22.95
C GLU A 66 -7.44 -19.70 24.10
N ASN A 67 -6.99 -18.58 24.66
CA ASN A 67 -7.61 -17.94 25.82
C ASN A 67 -8.41 -16.67 25.48
N LYS A 68 -8.54 -16.31 24.20
CA LYS A 68 -9.19 -15.08 23.75
C LYS A 68 -9.92 -15.30 22.42
N PRO A 69 -11.14 -15.87 22.46
CA PRO A 69 -11.96 -16.02 21.25
C PRO A 69 -12.11 -14.69 20.49
N GLY A 70 -12.02 -14.76 19.17
CA GLY A 70 -12.03 -13.62 18.25
C GLY A 70 -10.69 -12.88 18.13
N GLN A 71 -9.65 -13.28 18.88
CA GLN A 71 -8.30 -12.75 18.70
C GLN A 71 -7.45 -13.75 17.94
N TYR A 72 -6.88 -13.31 16.84
CA TYR A 72 -6.05 -14.14 15.98
C TYR A 72 -4.58 -13.81 16.18
N LEU A 73 -3.74 -14.84 16.09
CA LEU A 73 -2.30 -14.75 16.18
C LEU A 73 -1.73 -14.80 14.76
N TRP A 74 -1.15 -13.69 14.33
CA TRP A 74 -0.42 -13.60 13.07
C TRP A 74 1.02 -13.16 13.32
N HIS A 75 1.90 -13.57 12.42
CA HIS A 75 3.35 -13.37 12.48
C HIS A 75 3.88 -13.00 11.09
N GLU A 76 5.16 -12.70 10.98
CA GLU A 76 5.80 -12.25 9.73
C GLU A 76 5.72 -13.24 8.55
N SER A 77 5.40 -14.51 8.81
CA SER A 77 5.12 -15.51 7.78
C SER A 77 3.81 -15.28 7.04
N HIS A 78 2.88 -14.48 7.59
CA HIS A 78 1.58 -14.26 7.00
C HIS A 78 1.66 -13.20 5.90
N GLN A 79 1.07 -13.51 4.77
CA GLN A 79 0.88 -12.64 3.63
C GLN A 79 -0.48 -11.95 3.77
N TRP A 80 -0.48 -10.63 3.67
CA TRP A 80 -1.67 -9.80 3.72
C TRP A 80 -2.01 -9.33 2.32
N GLN A 81 -3.30 -9.39 1.98
CA GLN A 81 -3.81 -8.99 0.69
C GLN A 81 -4.97 -8.02 0.86
N LEU A 82 -4.89 -6.84 0.23
CA LEU A 82 -6.02 -5.92 0.11
C LEU A 82 -6.51 -5.97 -1.33
N ILE A 83 -7.74 -6.43 -1.50
CA ILE A 83 -8.35 -6.68 -2.80
C ILE A 83 -9.60 -5.81 -2.94
N VAL A 84 -9.80 -5.27 -4.14
CA VAL A 84 -11.05 -4.59 -4.52
C VAL A 84 -11.67 -5.31 -5.70
N ASN A 85 -12.97 -5.58 -5.62
CA ASN A 85 -13.75 -6.10 -6.74
C ASN A 85 -14.74 -5.03 -7.22
N ARG A 86 -14.80 -4.82 -8.54
CA ARG A 86 -15.76 -3.96 -9.22
C ARG A 86 -16.36 -4.74 -10.39
N GLY A 87 -17.60 -5.21 -10.25
CA GLY A 87 -18.19 -6.13 -11.22
C GLY A 87 -17.32 -7.39 -11.39
N GLU A 88 -16.79 -7.60 -12.60
CA GLU A 88 -15.89 -8.72 -12.92
C GLU A 88 -14.40 -8.36 -12.70
N ASP A 89 -14.07 -7.08 -12.53
CA ASP A 89 -12.69 -6.63 -12.33
C ASP A 89 -12.22 -6.86 -10.89
N THR A 90 -10.96 -7.24 -10.76
CA THR A 90 -10.31 -7.47 -9.47
C THR A 90 -8.98 -6.72 -9.41
N TYR A 91 -8.75 -5.98 -8.34
CA TYR A 91 -7.56 -5.17 -8.14
C TYR A 91 -6.84 -5.62 -6.86
N LEU A 92 -5.55 -5.96 -6.97
CA LEU A 92 -4.71 -6.27 -5.81
C LEU A 92 -3.96 -5.00 -5.37
N LEU A 93 -4.54 -4.29 -4.40
CA LEU A 93 -3.98 -3.02 -3.92
C LEU A 93 -2.77 -3.21 -3.01
N TYR A 94 -2.75 -4.30 -2.25
CA TYR A 94 -1.65 -4.66 -1.37
C TYR A 94 -1.44 -6.16 -1.40
N ASN A 95 -0.18 -6.59 -1.44
CA ASN A 95 0.19 -7.99 -1.42
C ASN A 95 1.60 -8.15 -0.83
N ASN A 96 1.70 -8.29 0.49
CA ASN A 96 3.00 -8.35 1.15
C ASN A 96 2.97 -9.10 2.48
N HIS A 97 4.14 -9.53 2.93
CA HIS A 97 4.36 -10.02 4.28
C HIS A 97 4.50 -8.85 5.25
N LEU A 98 3.83 -8.95 6.40
CA LEU A 98 3.86 -7.91 7.43
C LEU A 98 4.10 -8.51 8.81
N SER A 99 5.12 -7.99 9.49
CA SER A 99 5.32 -8.16 10.93
C SER A 99 4.72 -6.93 11.63
N GLY A 100 3.41 -6.97 11.91
CA GLY A 100 2.70 -5.78 12.37
C GLY A 100 1.18 -5.85 12.26
N LYS A 101 0.55 -4.67 12.16
CA LYS A 101 -0.88 -4.49 11.94
C LYS A 101 -1.11 -3.78 10.62
N LEU A 102 -2.14 -4.20 9.90
CA LEU A 102 -2.64 -3.52 8.72
C LEU A 102 -4.04 -2.99 9.02
N LYS A 103 -4.31 -1.75 8.68
CA LYS A 103 -5.62 -1.11 8.82
C LYS A 103 -5.94 -0.37 7.54
N PHE A 104 -7.20 -0.37 7.14
CA PHE A 104 -7.64 0.48 6.05
C PHE A 104 -8.97 1.17 6.39
N TRP A 105 -9.22 2.29 5.73
CA TRP A 105 -10.47 3.04 5.82
C TRP A 105 -10.71 3.83 4.54
N ILE A 106 -11.93 4.36 4.39
CA ILE A 106 -12.28 5.26 3.30
C ILE A 106 -12.13 6.71 3.75
N GLU A 107 -11.41 7.49 2.96
CA GLU A 107 -11.30 8.93 3.10
C GLU A 107 -12.10 9.63 1.99
N ASP A 108 -12.96 10.56 2.38
CA ASP A 108 -13.62 11.46 1.44
C ASP A 108 -12.70 12.62 1.09
N ARG A 109 -12.34 12.76 -0.20
CA ARG A 109 -11.45 13.83 -0.68
C ARG A 109 -12.20 14.97 -1.36
N GLY A 110 -13.53 14.98 -1.27
CA GLY A 110 -14.38 15.99 -1.86
C GLY A 110 -14.85 15.61 -3.27
N GLY A 111 -16.06 16.06 -3.61
CA GLY A 111 -16.75 15.64 -4.83
C GLY A 111 -17.06 14.14 -4.81
N SER A 112 -16.93 13.47 -5.95
CA SER A 112 -17.05 12.01 -6.07
C SER A 112 -15.76 11.27 -5.72
N GLN A 113 -14.64 11.97 -5.49
CA GLN A 113 -13.36 11.32 -5.30
C GLN A 113 -13.22 10.77 -3.88
N LYS A 114 -13.02 9.45 -3.79
CA LYS A 114 -12.77 8.74 -2.54
C LYS A 114 -11.40 8.06 -2.62
N ALA A 115 -10.80 7.82 -1.47
CA ALA A 115 -9.56 7.07 -1.38
C ALA A 115 -9.68 5.96 -0.35
N ILE A 116 -9.17 4.78 -0.70
CA ILE A 116 -8.84 3.77 0.29
C ILE A 116 -7.50 4.18 0.88
N VAL A 117 -7.46 4.40 2.18
CA VAL A 117 -6.22 4.69 2.91
C VAL A 117 -5.78 3.42 3.64
N LEU A 118 -4.53 3.03 3.46
CA LEU A 118 -3.93 1.85 4.05
C LEU A 118 -2.78 2.26 4.96
N LEU A 119 -2.85 1.85 6.22
CA LEU A 119 -1.83 2.04 7.23
C LEU A 119 -1.17 0.71 7.59
N GLU A 120 0.12 0.63 7.34
CA GLU A 120 1.00 -0.45 7.79
C GLU A 120 1.74 0.00 9.05
N GLU A 121 1.46 -0.67 10.18
CA GLU A 121 2.11 -0.46 11.48
C GLU A 121 2.95 -1.69 11.82
N GLY A 122 4.21 -1.73 11.37
CA GLY A 122 5.13 -2.85 11.60
C GLY A 122 6.46 -2.41 12.18
N LYS A 123 7.56 -2.82 11.53
CA LYS A 123 8.92 -2.33 11.83
C LYS A 123 9.10 -0.83 11.56
N GLY A 124 8.14 -0.22 10.88
CA GLY A 124 8.03 1.20 10.61
C GLY A 124 6.58 1.51 10.27
N LEU A 125 6.30 2.80 10.08
CA LEU A 125 4.98 3.28 9.73
C LEU A 125 4.95 3.67 8.23
N ARG A 126 3.99 3.12 7.49
CA ARG A 126 3.76 3.46 6.07
C ARG A 126 2.27 3.70 5.84
N LEU A 127 1.98 4.77 5.10
CA LEU A 127 0.63 5.19 4.73
C LEU A 127 0.54 5.31 3.21
N ASP A 128 -0.29 4.49 2.59
CA ASP A 128 -0.62 4.59 1.17
C ASP A 128 -2.08 5.04 1.00
N SER A 129 -2.38 5.76 -0.08
CA SER A 129 -3.76 5.97 -0.52
C SER A 129 -3.95 5.47 -1.94
N PHE A 130 -5.11 4.88 -2.20
CA PHE A 130 -5.51 4.34 -3.49
C PHE A 130 -6.77 5.06 -3.94
N THR A 131 -6.73 5.68 -5.12
CA THR A 131 -7.88 6.36 -5.71
C THR A 131 -8.20 5.71 -7.05
N LEU A 132 -9.47 5.36 -7.26
CA LEU A 132 -9.95 4.87 -8.55
C LEU A 132 -10.20 6.06 -9.48
N ASN A 133 -9.63 6.03 -10.67
CA ASN A 133 -9.84 7.09 -11.66
C ASN A 133 -10.94 6.70 -12.66
N GLU A 134 -11.29 7.64 -13.56
CA GLU A 134 -12.35 7.47 -14.57
C GLU A 134 -12.05 6.35 -15.59
N ASP A 135 -10.78 5.96 -15.75
CA ASP A 135 -10.35 4.83 -16.60
C ASP A 135 -10.41 3.48 -15.86
N HIS A 136 -11.01 3.45 -14.67
CA HIS A 136 -11.03 2.30 -13.76
C HIS A 136 -9.62 1.76 -13.45
N ILE A 137 -8.67 2.67 -13.22
CA ILE A 137 -7.31 2.35 -12.79
C ILE A 137 -7.13 2.92 -11.38
N PHE A 138 -6.61 2.10 -10.48
CA PHE A 138 -6.20 2.59 -9.16
C PHE A 138 -4.86 3.31 -9.27
N GLU A 139 -4.81 4.52 -8.74
CA GLU A 139 -3.61 5.30 -8.54
C GLU A 139 -3.20 5.22 -7.07
N ARG A 140 -2.05 4.60 -6.82
CA ARG A 140 -1.46 4.50 -5.49
C ARG A 140 -0.47 5.65 -5.28
N MET A 141 -0.68 6.38 -4.19
CA MET A 141 0.21 7.41 -3.69
C MET A 141 0.72 7.04 -2.31
N MET A 142 2.04 7.08 -2.11
CA MET A 142 2.66 6.89 -0.79
C MET A 142 2.66 8.22 -0.04
N ASN A 143 1.76 8.35 0.93
CA ASN A 143 1.59 9.59 1.70
C ASN A 143 2.65 9.74 2.79
N TYR A 144 3.11 8.62 3.34
CA TYR A 144 4.13 8.60 4.38
C TYR A 144 4.88 7.29 4.39
N ASN A 145 6.19 7.34 4.65
CA ASN A 145 7.01 6.15 4.82
C ASN A 145 8.22 6.43 5.72
N GLN A 146 8.16 5.92 6.95
CA GLN A 146 9.25 6.02 7.92
C GLN A 146 10.47 5.16 7.53
N PHE A 147 10.31 4.13 6.70
CA PHE A 147 11.44 3.33 6.23
C PHE A 147 12.43 4.15 5.38
N ASN A 148 11.96 5.28 4.82
CA ASN A 148 12.80 6.22 4.07
C ASN A 148 13.42 7.33 4.94
N SER A 149 13.05 7.44 6.23
CA SER A 149 13.60 8.45 7.14
C SER A 149 14.89 7.96 7.83
N VAL A 150 15.91 7.66 7.03
CA VAL A 150 17.31 7.72 7.50
C VAL A 150 17.91 8.99 6.91
N ILE A 151 17.62 10.13 7.55
CA ILE A 151 18.52 11.28 7.51
C ILE A 151 19.35 11.19 8.79
N VAL A 152 20.54 10.61 8.68
CA VAL A 152 21.58 10.82 9.68
C VAL A 152 22.17 12.20 9.41
N GLU A 153 21.58 13.23 9.99
CA GLU A 153 22.37 14.42 10.32
C GLU A 153 22.96 14.19 11.70
N SER A 154 24.07 13.45 11.75
CA SER A 154 24.92 13.48 12.94
C SER A 154 25.65 14.83 12.95
N SER A 155 25.10 15.84 13.60
CA SER A 155 25.89 16.96 14.09
C SER A 155 26.15 16.75 15.59
N THR A 156 27.00 15.78 15.92
CA THR A 156 27.60 15.73 17.25
C THR A 156 28.77 16.73 17.25
N THR A 157 28.50 17.96 17.69
CA THR A 157 29.58 18.88 18.06
C THR A 157 30.05 18.47 19.45
N PHE A 158 31.23 17.83 19.54
CA PHE A 158 31.91 17.69 20.83
C PHE A 158 32.42 19.07 21.26
N LYS A 159 32.16 19.43 22.52
CA LYS A 159 32.77 20.59 23.18
C LYS A 159 34.16 20.24 23.67
#